data_AF-A0A923IP90-F1
#
_entry.id   AF-A0A923IP90-F1
#
_cell.length_a   1.000
_cell.length_b   1.000
_cell.length_c   1.000
_cell.angle_alpha   90.00
_cell.angle_beta   90.00
_cell.angle_gamma   90.00
#
_symmetry.space_group_name_H-M   'P 1'
#
loop_
_entity.id
_entity.type
_entity.pdbx_description
1 polymer ?
#
loop_
_entity_poly.entity_id
_entity_poly.type
_entity_poly.pdbx_seq_one_letter_code
_entity_poly.pdbx_strand_id
1 'polypeptide(L)' 'IHAVIGGTHLGPVSDMQRDKSIDALKTFDIERLGVSHCTGQKTASRLAGEFGERFFFCNVGTVVEA' A
#
# COMPACT_ATOMS: atom_id res chain seq x y z
N ILE A 1 9.93 -3.74 -8.92
CA ILE A 1 10.44 -3.08 -7.68
C ILE A 1 10.31 -4.09 -6.54
N HIS A 2 11.38 -4.40 -5.79
CA HIS A 2 11.29 -5.48 -4.79
C HIS A 2 10.33 -5.17 -3.63
N ALA A 3 10.47 -4.00 -2.97
CA ALA A 3 9.54 -3.62 -1.90
C ALA A 3 9.29 -2.11 -1.85
N VAL A 4 8.06 -1.73 -1.51
CA VAL A 4 7.68 -0.35 -1.13
C VAL A 4 7.06 -0.40 0.26
N ILE A 5 7.62 0.35 1.21
CA ILE A 5 7.23 0.30 2.62
C ILE A 5 7.03 1.71 3.18
N GLY A 6 5.89 1.96 3.83
CA GLY A 6 5.63 3.22 4.53
C GLY A 6 4.18 3.71 4.50
N GLY A 7 3.98 4.98 4.86
CA GLY A 7 2.68 5.65 4.81
C GLY A 7 2.42 6.30 3.46
N THR A 8 1.33 5.93 2.79
CA THR A 8 0.99 6.46 1.45
C THR A 8 0.26 7.80 1.48
N HIS A 9 -0.30 8.17 2.64
CA HIS A 9 -1.19 9.32 2.80
C HIS A 9 -2.41 9.34 1.85
N LEU A 10 -2.83 8.17 1.35
CA LEU A 10 -4.02 8.02 0.48
C LEU A 10 -5.34 7.88 1.26
N GLY A 11 -5.31 7.90 2.59
CA GLY A 11 -6.50 7.97 3.44
C GLY A 11 -7.35 9.23 3.21
N PRO A 12 -6.78 10.44 3.37
CA PRO A 12 -7.53 11.70 3.32
C PRO A 12 -7.83 12.25 1.92
N VAL A 13 -7.23 11.70 0.86
CA VAL A 13 -7.43 12.21 -0.50
C VAL A 13 -8.82 11.86 -1.05
N SER A 14 -9.23 12.53 -2.13
CA SER A 14 -10.48 12.22 -2.84
C SER A 14 -10.45 10.81 -3.43
N ASP A 15 -11.63 10.23 -3.66
CA ASP A 15 -11.75 8.90 -4.28
C ASP A 15 -11.06 8.85 -5.65
N MET A 16 -11.30 9.86 -6.51
CA MET A 16 -10.66 9.94 -7.83
C MET A 16 -9.12 9.93 -7.74
N GLN A 17 -8.54 10.68 -6.78
CA GLN A 17 -7.09 10.70 -6.62
C GLN A 17 -6.59 9.35 -6.11
N ARG A 18 -7.27 8.78 -5.11
CA ARG A 18 -6.93 7.46 -4.57
C ARG A 18 -6.95 6.39 -5.65
N ASP A 19 -7.98 6.33 -6.49
CA ASP A 19 -8.10 5.35 -7.56
C ASP A 19 -6.97 5.50 -8.58
N LYS A 20 -6.70 6.74 -9.04
CA LYS A 20 -5.59 7.01 -9.96
C LYS A 20 -4.23 6.65 -9.37
N SER A 21 -4.01 6.92 -8.08
CA SER A 21 -2.77 6.53 -7.39
C SER A 21 -2.63 5.02 -7.27
N ILE A 22 -3.71 4.30 -6.96
CA ILE A 22 -3.71 2.83 -6.89
C ILE A 22 -3.42 2.22 -8.27
N ASP A 23 -4.04 2.74 -9.32
CA ASP A 23 -3.79 2.27 -10.69
C ASP A 23 -2.35 2.53 -11.13
N ALA A 24 -1.79 3.70 -10.80
CA ALA A 24 -0.38 3.98 -11.03
C ALA A 24 0.53 3.02 -10.24
N LEU A 25 0.21 2.70 -8.98
CA LEU A 25 1.00 1.75 -8.18
C LEU A 25 1.07 0.37 -8.85
N LYS A 26 0.00 -0.08 -9.51
CA LYS A 26 -0.02 -1.37 -10.22
C LYS A 26 0.92 -1.41 -11.42
N THR A 27 1.25 -0.28 -12.05
CA THR A 27 2.14 -0.26 -13.23
C THR A 27 3.61 -0.44 -12.90
N PHE A 28 4.00 -0.32 -11.62
CA PHE A 28 5.40 -0.41 -11.20
C PHE A 28 5.90 -1.84 -10.93
N ASP A 29 5.05 -2.84 -11.11
CA ASP A 29 5.33 -4.26 -10.81
C ASP A 29 6.06 -4.43 -9.46
N ILE A 30 5.37 -3.97 -8.40
CA ILE A 30 5.86 -4.03 -7.03
C ILE A 30 5.64 -5.46 -6.52
N GLU A 31 6.72 -6.13 -6.12
CA GLU A 31 6.65 -7.50 -5.60
C GLU A 31 6.06 -7.52 -4.19
N ARG A 32 6.38 -6.53 -3.35
CA ARG A 32 5.95 -6.44 -1.95
C ARG A 32 5.53 -5.01 -1.57
N LEU A 33 4.29 -4.83 -1.11
CA LEU A 33 3.74 -3.55 -0.69
C LEU A 33 3.36 -3.58 0.80
N GLY A 34 4.16 -2.90 1.62
CA GLY A 34 4.01 -2.83 3.07
C GLY A 34 3.52 -1.47 3.55
N VAL A 35 2.22 -1.28 3.74
CA VAL A 35 1.71 0.06 4.12
C VAL A 35 1.54 0.23 5.63
N SER A 36 1.66 1.47 6.11
CA SER A 36 1.56 1.82 7.53
C SER A 36 1.03 3.24 7.77
N HIS A 37 0.97 3.64 9.04
CA HIS A 37 0.78 5.01 9.51
C HIS A 37 -0.41 5.76 8.85
N CYS A 38 -0.11 6.78 8.04
CA CYS A 38 -1.06 7.73 7.48
C CYS A 38 -1.87 7.18 6.29
N THR A 39 -1.64 5.92 5.89
CA THR A 39 -2.44 5.24 4.87
C THR A 39 -3.89 5.10 5.32
N GLY A 40 -4.11 4.82 6.60
CA GLY A 40 -5.44 4.60 7.18
C GLY A 40 -6.04 3.23 6.84
N GLN A 41 -6.85 2.69 7.75
CA GLN A 41 -7.35 1.31 7.68
C GLN A 41 -8.20 1.03 6.44
N LYS A 42 -9.09 1.96 6.06
CA LYS A 42 -9.94 1.83 4.86
C LYS A 42 -9.12 1.70 3.57
N THR A 43 -8.13 2.58 3.39
CA THR A 43 -7.28 2.54 2.19
C THR A 43 -6.31 1.36 2.22
N ALA A 44 -5.79 1.00 3.40
CA ALA A 44 -4.94 -0.19 3.55
C ALA A 44 -5.70 -1.46 3.18
N SER A 45 -6.97 -1.61 3.60
CA SER A 45 -7.83 -2.72 3.20
C SER A 45 -8.10 -2.73 1.69
N ARG A 46 -8.31 -1.56 1.05
CA ARG A 46 -8.42 -1.49 -0.41
C ARG A 46 -7.14 -1.94 -1.10
N LEU A 47 -5.98 -1.46 -0.66
CA LEU A 47 -4.68 -1.86 -1.20
C LEU A 47 -4.43 -3.36 -1.02
N ALA A 48 -4.83 -3.94 0.11
CA ALA A 48 -4.77 -5.38 0.33
C ALA A 48 -5.56 -6.16 -0.73
N GLY A 49 -6.77 -5.72 -1.07
CA GLY A 49 -7.58 -6.34 -2.12
C GLY A 49 -6.98 -6.20 -3.53
N GLU A 50 -6.32 -5.08 -3.81
CA GLU A 50 -5.73 -4.81 -5.14
C GLU A 50 -4.38 -5.51 -5.37
N PHE A 51 -3.58 -5.68 -4.31
CA PHE A 51 -2.24 -6.25 -4.38
C PHE A 51 -2.18 -7.72 -3.94
N GLY A 52 -3.20 -8.23 -3.24
CA GLY A 52 -3.32 -9.64 -2.85
C GLY A 52 -2.14 -10.11 -2.00
N GLU A 53 -1.58 -11.27 -2.35
CA GLU A 53 -0.41 -11.87 -1.68
C GLU A 53 0.84 -10.97 -1.65
N ARG A 54 0.90 -9.94 -2.51
CA ARG A 54 1.99 -8.96 -2.52
C ARG A 54 1.86 -7.92 -1.41
N PHE A 55 0.71 -7.82 -0.76
CA PHE A 55 0.46 -6.83 0.28
C PHE A 55 0.76 -7.36 1.68
N PHE A 56 1.27 -6.50 2.56
CA PHE A 56 1.30 -6.76 3.99
C PHE A 56 1.05 -5.48 4.82
N PHE A 57 0.55 -5.65 6.03
CA PHE A 57 0.49 -4.56 7.00
C PHE A 57 1.85 -4.37 7.65
N CYS A 58 2.47 -3.21 7.44
CA CYS A 58 3.76 -2.87 8.05
C CYS A 58 3.55 -2.20 9.41
N ASN A 59 3.03 -2.96 10.37
CA ASN A 59 2.81 -2.51 11.73
C ASN A 59 4.12 -2.48 12.54
N VAL A 60 4.08 -1.89 13.74
CA VAL A 60 5.22 -1.97 14.67
C VAL A 60 5.54 -3.44 14.97
N GLY A 61 6.81 -3.80 14.86
CA GLY A 61 7.29 -5.17 15.06
C GLY A 61 7.33 -6.05 13.81
N THR A 62 6.81 -5.59 12.67
CA THR A 62 7.00 -6.28 11.39
C THR A 62 8.48 -6.32 11.03
N VAL A 63 9.03 -7.52 10.78
CA VAL A 63 10.39 -7.73 10.26
C VAL A 63 10.29 -8.04 8.77
N VAL A 64 11.11 -7.38 7.95
CA VAL A 64 11.18 -7.59 6.51
C VAL A 64 12.61 -7.95 6.15
N GLU A 65 12.79 -9.16 5.60
CA GLU A 65 14.08 -9.68 5.15
C GLU A 65 14.19 -9.54 3.62
N ALA A 66 15.44 -9.47 3.15
CA ALA A 66 15.83 -9.31 1.75
C ALA A 66 16.07 -10.65 1.05
#